data_AF-A0A2V9IQU7-F1
#
_entry.id   AF-A0A2V9IQU7-F1
#
_cell.length_a   1.000
_cell.length_b   1.000
_cell.length_c   1.000
_cell.angle_alpha   90.00
_cell.angle_beta   90.00
_cell.angle_gamma   90.00
#
_symmetry.space_group_name_H-M   'P 1'
#
loop_
_entity.id
_entity.type
_entity.pdbx_description
1 polymer ?
#
loop_
_entity_poly.entity_id
_entity_poly.type
_entity_poly.pdbx_seq_one_letter_code
_entity_poly.pdbx_strand_id
1 'polypeptide(L)'
;MWTFNRIRAPEGQGFSPAAPTRSLEPLANVGTPFAAGLKPHASRLKPRPSQAWPNAFCHGLLDPVLFLLLLFLSPALAATGLYEVREIKPHVFVWVPDDVVDQEGDPDFARSGTAGFVIAADAVVVVDTTNSPFHARELLYEIRQRTEAPVRYVIDTDSEGDQTLGNEVFVDQQATIISTPSTQAEMRRYQSELPRRLQGDWRRSFVSIAASPTATPPRQPTTPRT
;
A
#
# COMPACT_ATOMS: atom_id res chain seq x y z
N MET A 1 -18.24 5.31 19.39
CA MET A 1 -18.16 6.66 19.99
C MET A 1 -16.80 6.73 20.63
N TRP A 2 -15.83 7.31 19.94
CA TRP A 2 -14.40 7.19 20.27
C TRP A 2 -13.92 8.48 20.91
N THR A 3 -13.34 8.39 22.11
CA THR A 3 -12.86 9.57 22.87
C THR A 3 -11.36 9.40 23.12
N PHE A 4 -10.55 10.14 22.36
CA PHE A 4 -9.08 10.22 22.51
C PHE A 4 -8.73 11.45 23.34
N ASN A 5 -8.55 11.28 24.64
CA ASN A 5 -8.33 12.40 25.58
C ASN A 5 -6.94 12.42 26.22
N ARG A 6 -5.91 11.91 25.52
CA ARG A 6 -4.56 11.86 26.08
C ARG A 6 -3.48 12.07 25.03
N ILE A 7 -3.44 13.29 24.49
CA ILE A 7 -2.23 13.80 23.85
C ILE A 7 -1.80 15.00 24.72
N ARG A 8 -0.51 15.14 25.04
CA ARG A 8 0.00 16.28 25.81
C ARG A 8 1.24 16.81 25.11
N ALA A 9 1.27 18.12 24.92
CA ALA A 9 2.29 18.79 24.13
C ALA A 9 3.31 19.58 24.97
N PRO A 10 4.60 19.65 24.57
CA PRO A 10 5.57 20.62 25.09
C PRO A 10 5.82 21.77 24.10
N GLU A 11 5.74 23.01 24.58
CA GLU A 11 5.85 24.27 23.84
C GLU A 11 7.15 24.45 23.04
N GLY A 12 7.05 24.95 21.79
CA GLY A 12 8.09 25.84 21.23
C GLY A 12 8.57 25.62 19.78
N GLN A 13 8.16 26.58 18.93
CA GLN A 13 8.90 27.21 17.79
C GLN A 13 9.04 26.46 16.46
N GLY A 14 8.53 27.11 15.41
CA GLY A 14 8.30 26.55 14.08
C GLY A 14 9.46 26.64 13.09
N PHE A 15 9.31 25.89 12.00
CA PHE A 15 10.19 25.91 10.83
C PHE A 15 9.35 25.73 9.55
N SER A 16 9.74 26.41 8.47
CA SER A 16 9.02 26.49 7.18
C SER A 16 9.81 25.77 6.08
N PRO A 17 9.20 24.91 5.23
CA PRO A 17 9.93 24.21 4.18
C PRO A 17 9.79 24.86 2.79
N ALA A 18 10.83 24.74 1.97
CA ALA A 18 10.87 25.13 0.55
C ALA A 18 10.81 23.90 -0.36
N ALA A 19 10.11 24.03 -1.50
CA ALA A 19 9.80 22.99 -2.47
C ALA A 19 10.92 22.71 -3.50
N PRO A 20 10.90 21.55 -4.19
CA PRO A 20 11.55 21.40 -5.49
C PRO A 20 10.59 20.96 -6.61
N THR A 21 10.65 21.66 -7.75
CA THR A 21 10.11 21.24 -9.05
C THR A 21 11.19 20.59 -9.91
N ARG A 22 10.92 19.42 -10.51
CA ARG A 22 11.47 19.06 -11.81
C ARG A 22 10.60 18.03 -12.55
N SER A 23 10.29 18.39 -13.80
CA SER A 23 9.43 17.74 -14.78
C SER A 23 10.08 16.52 -15.47
N LEU A 24 9.24 15.53 -15.80
CA LEU A 24 9.54 14.33 -16.60
C LEU A 24 9.28 14.57 -18.10
N GLU A 25 10.10 14.00 -18.97
CA GLU A 25 9.89 13.88 -20.43
C GLU A 25 9.59 12.41 -20.80
N PRO A 26 8.69 12.12 -21.77
CA PRO A 26 8.43 10.75 -22.24
C PRO A 26 9.14 10.43 -23.57
N LEU A 27 9.68 9.20 -23.67
CA LEU A 27 10.26 8.67 -24.91
C LEU A 27 9.21 7.95 -25.78
N ALA A 28 9.43 8.08 -27.09
CA ALA A 28 8.49 7.88 -28.17
C ALA A 28 8.32 6.41 -28.64
N ASN A 29 7.16 6.21 -29.25
CA ASN A 29 6.73 5.10 -30.11
C ASN A 29 7.75 4.68 -31.18
N VAL A 30 7.88 3.36 -31.39
CA VAL A 30 8.31 2.78 -32.68
C VAL A 30 7.37 1.62 -33.02
N GLY A 31 6.60 1.80 -34.09
CA GLY A 31 5.76 0.76 -34.66
C GLY A 31 6.51 -0.12 -35.67
N THR A 32 5.85 -1.19 -36.15
CA THR A 32 5.81 -1.56 -37.57
C THR A 32 4.77 -2.68 -37.81
N PRO A 33 4.23 -2.79 -39.04
CA PRO A 33 3.02 -3.56 -39.33
C PRO A 33 3.26 -4.81 -40.20
N PHE A 34 2.17 -5.55 -40.40
CA PHE A 34 1.70 -6.20 -41.64
C PHE A 34 1.52 -7.73 -41.63
N ALA A 35 0.41 -8.12 -42.26
CA ALA A 35 -0.30 -9.38 -42.19
C ALA A 35 0.09 -10.38 -43.29
N ALA A 36 -0.22 -11.67 -43.07
CA ALA A 36 -0.55 -12.60 -44.14
C ALA A 36 -1.40 -13.76 -43.58
N GLY A 37 -2.63 -13.89 -44.10
CA GLY A 37 -3.53 -15.01 -43.82
C GLY A 37 -3.40 -16.13 -44.85
N LEU A 38 -3.76 -17.34 -44.46
CA LEU A 38 -4.02 -18.48 -45.35
C LEU A 38 -5.15 -19.35 -44.76
N LYS A 39 -6.12 -19.70 -45.62
CA LYS A 39 -7.31 -20.52 -45.33
C LYS A 39 -7.08 -22.00 -45.70
N PRO A 40 -7.91 -22.93 -45.19
CA PRO A 40 -7.59 -24.36 -45.11
C PRO A 40 -8.02 -25.16 -46.35
N HIS A 41 -7.34 -26.27 -46.61
CA HIS A 41 -7.78 -27.25 -47.61
C HIS A 41 -7.77 -28.67 -47.03
N ALA A 42 -8.95 -29.28 -46.97
CA ALA A 42 -9.19 -30.62 -46.47
C ALA A 42 -9.12 -31.63 -47.63
N SER A 43 -8.30 -32.68 -47.48
CA SER A 43 -8.28 -33.81 -48.41
C SER A 43 -8.34 -35.15 -47.67
N ARG A 44 -9.58 -35.65 -47.58
CA ARG A 44 -10.05 -37.04 -47.71
C ARG A 44 -9.03 -38.17 -47.46
N LEU A 45 -9.16 -38.82 -46.30
CA LEU A 45 -8.46 -40.04 -45.89
C LEU A 45 -8.88 -41.28 -46.69
N LYS A 46 -7.92 -42.17 -46.94
CA LYS A 46 -8.06 -43.51 -47.54
C LYS A 46 -7.59 -44.53 -46.49
N PRO A 47 -8.34 -45.60 -46.15
CA PRO A 47 -7.93 -46.50 -45.08
C PRO A 47 -6.92 -47.55 -45.59
N ARG A 48 -5.95 -47.88 -44.74
CA ARG A 48 -5.03 -49.02 -44.92
C ARG A 48 -4.91 -49.80 -43.59
N PRO A 49 -4.54 -51.09 -43.68
CA PRO A 49 -5.06 -52.13 -42.81
C PRO A 49 -4.38 -52.20 -41.45
N SER A 50 -5.10 -52.81 -40.52
CA SER A 50 -4.74 -53.11 -39.14
C SER A 50 -3.31 -53.64 -38.98
N GLN A 51 -2.44 -52.78 -38.45
CA GLN A 51 -1.15 -53.18 -37.91
C GLN A 51 -1.27 -53.07 -36.39
N ALA A 52 -1.41 -54.22 -35.73
CA ALA A 52 -1.35 -54.32 -34.28
C ALA A 52 0.08 -53.96 -33.83
N TRP A 53 0.21 -52.89 -33.06
CA TRP A 53 1.45 -52.54 -32.37
C TRP A 53 1.31 -52.92 -30.90
N PRO A 54 2.31 -53.59 -30.30
CA PRO A 54 2.26 -53.99 -28.90
C PRO A 54 2.24 -52.76 -27.99
N ASN A 55 1.36 -52.81 -27.00
CA ASN A 55 1.23 -51.84 -25.92
C ASN A 55 2.56 -51.69 -25.17
N ALA A 56 3.32 -50.66 -25.51
CA ALA A 56 4.46 -50.21 -24.70
C ALA A 56 4.67 -48.69 -24.87
N PHE A 57 3.59 -47.92 -24.80
CA PHE A 57 3.71 -46.56 -24.32
C PHE A 57 3.58 -46.63 -22.80
N CYS A 58 4.72 -46.79 -22.12
CA CYS A 58 4.81 -46.40 -20.72
C CYS A 58 4.36 -44.94 -20.66
N HIS A 59 3.14 -44.73 -20.16
CA HIS A 59 2.75 -43.48 -19.57
C HIS A 59 3.79 -43.19 -18.50
N GLY A 60 4.78 -42.36 -18.82
CA GLY A 60 5.49 -41.59 -17.82
C GLY A 60 4.49 -40.64 -17.18
N LEU A 61 3.59 -41.22 -16.39
CA LEU A 61 2.87 -40.51 -15.34
C LEU A 61 3.99 -39.87 -14.53
N LEU A 62 4.13 -38.56 -14.65
CA LEU A 62 4.58 -37.76 -13.53
C LEU A 62 3.84 -38.32 -12.31
N ASP A 63 4.58 -38.97 -11.42
CA ASP A 63 4.01 -39.67 -10.28
C ASP A 63 3.00 -38.73 -9.61
N PRO A 64 1.73 -39.15 -9.42
CA PRO A 64 0.75 -38.29 -8.75
C PRO A 64 1.21 -37.94 -7.33
N VAL A 65 2.13 -38.73 -6.77
CA VAL A 65 2.86 -38.49 -5.52
C VAL A 65 3.83 -37.32 -5.64
N LEU A 66 4.59 -37.19 -6.74
CA LEU A 66 5.48 -36.06 -7.00
C LEU A 66 4.70 -34.78 -7.28
N PHE A 67 3.56 -34.88 -7.96
CA PHE A 67 2.64 -33.76 -8.19
C PHE A 67 1.97 -33.29 -6.88
N LEU A 68 1.56 -34.22 -6.01
CA LEU A 68 1.10 -33.89 -4.66
C LEU A 68 2.23 -33.26 -3.81
N LEU A 69 3.45 -33.81 -3.85
CA LEU A 69 4.60 -33.26 -3.13
C LEU A 69 4.94 -31.83 -3.56
N LEU A 70 4.83 -31.52 -4.86
CA LEU A 70 5.03 -30.16 -5.39
C LEU A 70 3.90 -29.19 -4.98
N LEU A 71 2.66 -29.67 -4.85
CA LEU A 71 1.53 -28.89 -4.32
C LEU A 71 1.69 -28.57 -2.83
N PHE A 72 2.30 -29.47 -2.04
CA PHE A 72 2.58 -29.25 -0.62
C PHE A 72 3.87 -28.45 -0.34
N LEU A 73 4.77 -28.31 -1.33
CA LEU A 73 5.99 -27.50 -1.19
C LEU A 73 5.76 -26.00 -1.47
N SER A 74 4.56 -25.61 -1.91
CA SER A 74 4.30 -24.30 -2.52
C SER A 74 3.73 -23.16 -1.63
N PRO A 75 3.48 -23.23 -0.30
CA PRO A 75 3.09 -22.00 0.40
C PRO A 75 4.29 -21.15 0.84
N ALA A 76 5.54 -21.58 0.63
CA ALA A 76 6.71 -20.88 1.17
C ALA A 76 7.21 -19.69 0.31
N LEU A 77 6.64 -19.45 -0.88
CA LEU A 77 7.14 -18.43 -1.83
C LEU A 77 6.19 -17.24 -2.02
N ALA A 78 5.31 -16.94 -1.07
CA ALA A 78 4.41 -15.78 -1.17
C ALA A 78 4.21 -15.09 0.19
N ALA A 79 5.28 -14.50 0.70
CA ALA A 79 5.22 -13.39 1.65
C ALA A 79 6.42 -12.49 1.37
N THR A 80 6.47 -11.90 0.18
CA THR A 80 7.23 -10.65 0.01
C THR A 80 6.52 -9.63 0.89
N GLY A 81 7.13 -9.32 2.04
CA GLY A 81 6.61 -8.30 2.95
C GLY A 81 6.47 -6.98 2.19
N LEU A 82 5.37 -6.26 2.40
CA LEU A 82 5.11 -4.94 1.83
C LEU A 82 5.95 -3.84 2.52
N TYR A 83 6.98 -4.25 3.25
CA TYR A 83 7.85 -3.43 4.08
C TYR A 83 9.14 -4.19 4.43
N GLU A 84 10.17 -3.44 4.79
CA GLU A 84 11.44 -3.93 5.33
C GLU A 84 11.65 -3.38 6.75
N VAL A 85 12.12 -4.22 7.68
CA VAL A 85 12.60 -3.77 9.00
C VAL A 85 14.11 -3.84 9.07
N ARG A 86 14.75 -2.71 9.31
CA ARG A 86 16.21 -2.56 9.36
C ARG A 86 16.66 -2.18 10.76
N GLU A 87 17.54 -2.98 11.35
CA GLU A 87 18.26 -2.60 12.57
C GLU A 87 19.44 -1.70 12.21
N ILE A 88 19.38 -0.42 12.60
CA ILE A 88 20.43 0.57 12.28
C ILE A 88 21.52 0.58 13.36
N LYS A 89 21.13 0.28 14.62
CA LYS A 89 22.00 0.13 15.79
C LYS A 89 21.39 -0.93 16.72
N PRO A 90 22.16 -1.50 17.65
CA PRO A 90 21.62 -2.42 18.64
C PRO A 90 20.35 -1.84 19.29
N HIS A 91 19.23 -2.55 19.14
CA HIS A 91 17.92 -2.19 19.68
C HIS A 91 17.24 -0.95 19.05
N VAL A 92 17.71 -0.47 17.88
CA VAL A 92 17.13 0.66 17.15
C VAL A 92 16.76 0.20 15.74
N PHE A 93 15.46 0.24 15.45
CA PHE A 93 14.90 -0.32 14.22
C PHE A 93 14.12 0.74 13.45
N VAL A 94 14.13 0.59 12.12
CA VAL A 94 13.35 1.38 11.18
C VAL A 94 12.48 0.43 10.36
N TRP A 95 11.19 0.69 10.33
CA TRP A 95 10.19 0.04 9.50
C TRP A 95 9.97 0.91 8.25
N VAL A 96 10.32 0.39 7.09
CA VAL A 96 10.28 1.10 5.81
C VAL A 96 9.25 0.41 4.92
N PRO A 97 8.15 1.07 4.54
CA PRO A 97 7.18 0.50 3.61
C PRO A 97 7.76 0.42 2.19
N ASP A 98 7.29 -0.55 1.42
CA ASP A 98 7.42 -0.49 -0.03
C ASP A 98 6.56 0.68 -0.58
N ASP A 99 6.92 1.23 -1.75
CA ASP A 99 6.15 2.30 -2.39
C ASP A 99 4.87 1.74 -3.04
N VAL A 100 3.92 1.38 -2.20
CA VAL A 100 2.60 0.85 -2.56
C VAL A 100 1.51 1.85 -2.14
N VAL A 101 0.49 1.97 -2.99
CA VAL A 101 -0.66 2.84 -2.73
C VAL A 101 -1.77 2.06 -2.03
N ASP A 102 -2.09 2.47 -0.81
CA ASP A 102 -3.14 1.92 0.03
C ASP A 102 -4.49 2.48 -0.37
N GLN A 103 -5.32 1.62 -0.99
CA GLN A 103 -6.64 2.02 -1.49
C GLN A 103 -7.72 2.08 -0.39
N GLU A 104 -7.43 1.51 0.78
CA GLU A 104 -8.36 1.36 1.89
C GLU A 104 -8.23 2.48 2.94
N GLY A 105 -7.15 3.28 2.86
CA GLY A 105 -6.86 4.38 3.77
C GLY A 105 -7.47 5.71 3.34
N ASP A 106 -7.02 6.78 3.99
CA ASP A 106 -7.34 8.14 3.56
C ASP A 106 -6.65 8.42 2.20
N PRO A 107 -7.39 8.81 1.14
CA PRO A 107 -6.81 8.99 -0.19
C PRO A 107 -5.77 10.12 -0.24
N ASP A 108 -5.80 11.08 0.69
CA ASP A 108 -4.78 12.13 0.77
C ASP A 108 -3.45 11.58 1.35
N PHE A 109 -3.51 10.45 2.06
CA PHE A 109 -2.37 9.78 2.71
C PHE A 109 -2.27 8.31 2.26
N ALA A 110 -2.49 8.07 0.96
CA ALA A 110 -2.54 6.73 0.39
C ALA A 110 -1.17 6.02 0.31
N ARG A 111 -0.10 6.61 0.83
CA ARG A 111 1.21 5.96 0.96
C ARG A 111 1.58 5.87 2.42
N SER A 112 2.14 4.73 2.81
CA SER A 112 2.67 4.54 4.16
C SER A 112 3.91 5.40 4.40
N GLY A 113 3.94 6.09 5.54
CA GLY A 113 5.14 6.73 6.06
C GLY A 113 6.09 5.71 6.69
N THR A 114 7.38 6.06 6.73
CA THR A 114 8.38 5.29 7.50
C THR A 114 8.12 5.46 8.99
N ALA A 115 8.27 4.37 9.75
CA ALA A 115 8.16 4.39 11.20
C ALA A 115 9.43 3.80 11.84
N GLY A 116 9.63 4.06 13.13
CA GLY A 116 10.79 3.56 13.87
C GLY A 116 10.41 3.07 15.25
N PHE A 117 11.25 2.22 15.84
CA PHE A 117 11.11 1.87 17.25
C PHE A 117 12.45 1.58 17.91
N VAL A 118 12.51 1.91 19.20
CA VAL A 118 13.66 1.71 20.07
C VAL A 118 13.25 0.83 21.23
N ILE A 119 13.96 -0.28 21.42
CA ILE A 119 13.75 -1.18 22.56
C ILE A 119 14.69 -0.73 23.68
N ALA A 120 14.12 -0.15 24.74
CA ALA A 120 14.84 0.17 25.97
C ALA A 120 14.69 -0.97 27.00
N ALA A 121 15.31 -0.81 28.17
CA ALA A 121 15.34 -1.85 29.21
C ALA A 121 13.94 -2.21 29.76
N ASP A 122 13.03 -1.25 29.87
CA ASP A 122 11.73 -1.42 30.52
C ASP A 122 10.52 -1.06 29.63
N ALA A 123 10.78 -0.58 28.42
CA ALA A 123 9.76 -0.09 27.49
C ALA A 123 10.25 -0.03 26.05
N VAL A 124 9.30 0.04 25.13
CA VAL A 124 9.53 0.40 23.73
C VAL A 124 9.02 1.82 23.49
N VAL A 125 9.81 2.58 22.74
CA VAL A 125 9.45 3.90 22.20
C VAL A 125 9.27 3.75 20.71
N VAL A 126 8.12 4.16 20.19
CA VAL A 126 7.81 4.19 18.76
C VAL A 126 7.95 5.62 18.25
N VAL A 127 8.42 5.79 17.02
CA VAL A 127 8.52 7.06 16.31
C VAL A 127 7.69 6.94 15.04
N ASP A 128 6.62 7.72 14.96
CA ASP A 128 5.57 7.65 13.94
C ASP A 128 4.88 6.28 13.86
N THR A 129 3.70 6.25 13.24
CA THR A 129 2.76 5.12 13.31
C THR A 129 2.19 4.71 11.96
N THR A 130 2.75 5.19 10.86
CA THR A 130 2.30 4.88 9.48
C THR A 130 0.91 5.46 9.15
N ASN A 131 0.46 5.23 7.91
CA ASN A 131 -0.76 5.84 7.35
C ASN A 131 -2.06 5.10 7.72
N SER A 132 -1.97 3.96 8.40
CA SER A 132 -3.14 3.17 8.70
C SER A 132 -2.98 2.27 9.93
N PRO A 133 -4.10 1.88 10.57
CA PRO A 133 -4.09 0.88 11.62
C PRO A 133 -3.63 -0.50 11.14
N PHE A 134 -3.68 -0.78 9.83
CA PHE A 134 -3.19 -2.03 9.28
C PHE A 134 -1.66 -2.09 9.38
N HIS A 135 -0.97 -1.11 8.81
CA HIS A 135 0.50 -1.04 8.86
C HIS A 135 1.03 -0.80 10.27
N ALA A 136 0.32 -0.05 11.11
CA ALA A 136 0.67 0.07 12.53
C ALA A 136 0.62 -1.27 13.29
N ARG A 137 -0.25 -2.21 12.91
CA ARG A 137 -0.25 -3.57 13.49
C ARG A 137 0.91 -4.41 12.98
N GLU A 138 1.36 -4.22 11.75
CA GLU A 138 2.59 -4.83 11.25
C GLU A 138 3.81 -4.33 12.04
N LEU A 139 3.89 -3.01 12.28
CA LEU A 139 4.91 -2.43 13.15
C LEU A 139 4.85 -3.00 14.57
N LEU A 140 3.65 -3.09 15.16
CA LEU A 140 3.47 -3.70 16.48
C LEU A 140 3.86 -5.18 16.50
N TYR A 141 3.56 -5.92 15.44
CA TYR A 141 3.98 -7.32 15.28
C TYR A 141 5.50 -7.43 15.31
N GLU A 142 6.22 -6.58 14.57
CA GLU A 142 7.69 -6.56 14.53
C GLU A 142 8.30 -6.23 15.91
N ILE A 143 7.66 -5.32 16.67
CA ILE A 143 8.05 -5.05 18.06
C ILE A 143 7.88 -6.31 18.91
N ARG A 144 6.74 -6.99 18.81
CA ARG A 144 6.42 -8.19 19.61
C ARG A 144 7.28 -9.39 19.28
N GLN A 145 7.76 -9.51 18.05
CA GLN A 145 8.75 -10.53 17.67
C GLN A 145 10.10 -10.34 18.38
N ARG A 146 10.40 -9.12 18.84
CA ARG A 146 11.72 -8.77 19.39
C ARG A 146 11.71 -8.55 20.90
N THR A 147 10.56 -8.20 21.48
CA THR A 147 10.45 -7.92 22.91
C THR A 147 9.02 -8.02 23.46
N GLU A 148 8.93 -8.48 24.70
CA GLU A 148 7.72 -8.46 25.52
C GLU A 148 7.55 -7.13 26.30
N ALA A 149 8.53 -6.22 26.22
CA ALA A 149 8.45 -4.94 26.90
C ALA A 149 7.22 -4.13 26.43
N PRO A 150 6.53 -3.40 27.32
CA PRO A 150 5.37 -2.61 26.94
C PRO A 150 5.77 -1.45 26.03
N VAL A 151 4.94 -1.13 25.03
CA VAL A 151 5.08 0.12 24.26
C VAL A 151 4.51 1.23 25.13
N ARG A 152 5.38 2.11 25.64
CA ARG A 152 4.95 3.16 26.57
C ARG A 152 4.77 4.52 25.92
N TYR A 153 5.53 4.78 24.87
CA TYR A 153 5.57 6.09 24.22
C TYR A 153 5.54 5.94 22.72
N VAL A 154 4.79 6.83 22.08
CA VAL A 154 4.84 7.09 20.64
C VAL A 154 5.21 8.55 20.48
N ILE A 155 6.17 8.83 19.61
CA ILE A 155 6.59 10.18 19.26
C ILE A 155 6.12 10.44 17.83
N ASP A 156 5.17 11.34 17.66
CA ASP A 156 4.73 11.79 16.34
C ASP A 156 5.59 13.00 15.94
N THR A 157 6.32 12.88 14.83
CA THR A 157 7.26 13.90 14.39
C THR A 157 6.56 15.09 13.71
N ASP A 158 5.47 14.83 12.98
CA ASP A 158 4.55 15.84 12.46
C ASP A 158 3.08 15.36 12.52
N SER A 159 2.17 16.09 11.88
CA SER A 159 0.73 15.81 11.90
C SER A 159 0.22 15.19 10.60
N GLU A 160 1.09 14.83 9.67
CA GLU A 160 0.68 14.22 8.41
C GLU A 160 0.08 12.83 8.67
N GLY A 161 -0.94 12.49 7.88
CA GLY A 161 -1.71 11.28 8.12
C GLY A 161 -0.89 10.01 7.86
N ASP A 162 0.07 10.07 6.94
CA ASP A 162 0.98 8.97 6.65
C ASP A 162 1.91 8.61 7.81
N GLN A 163 2.00 9.47 8.83
CA GLN A 163 2.77 9.27 10.04
C GLN A 163 1.91 9.03 11.29
N THR A 164 0.64 9.47 11.30
CA THR A 164 -0.15 9.55 12.54
C THR A 164 -1.43 8.74 12.54
N LEU A 165 -1.91 8.24 11.40
CA LEU A 165 -3.19 7.54 11.32
C LEU A 165 -3.19 6.15 11.96
N GLY A 166 -2.01 5.56 12.18
CA GLY A 166 -1.87 4.32 12.93
C GLY A 166 -1.91 4.46 14.46
N ASN A 167 -1.99 5.68 14.98
CA ASN A 167 -1.90 5.97 16.42
C ASN A 167 -2.87 5.16 17.29
N GLU A 168 -4.06 4.83 16.79
CA GLU A 168 -5.06 4.07 17.53
C GLU A 168 -4.54 2.71 18.02
N VAL A 169 -3.68 2.04 17.23
CA VAL A 169 -3.11 0.73 17.58
C VAL A 169 -2.26 0.84 18.84
N PHE A 170 -1.54 1.93 19.02
CA PHE A 170 -0.68 2.15 20.17
C PHE A 170 -1.42 2.75 21.36
N VAL A 171 -2.51 3.49 21.13
CA VAL A 171 -3.44 3.89 22.20
C VAL A 171 -4.09 2.64 22.82
N ASP A 172 -4.44 1.63 22.02
CA ASP A 172 -4.93 0.34 22.52
C ASP A 172 -3.87 -0.41 23.34
N GLN A 173 -2.57 -0.19 23.05
CA GLN A 173 -1.45 -0.65 23.88
C GLN A 173 -1.22 0.21 25.14
N GLN A 174 -2.10 1.18 25.40
CA GLN A 174 -1.99 2.14 26.51
C GLN A 174 -0.76 3.06 26.43
N ALA A 175 -0.16 3.21 25.24
CA ALA A 175 0.96 4.11 25.02
C ALA A 175 0.53 5.57 25.16
N THR A 176 1.47 6.42 25.59
CA THR A 176 1.29 7.87 25.60
C THR A 176 1.83 8.47 24.32
N ILE A 177 0.98 9.15 23.56
CA ILE A 177 1.38 9.88 22.35
C ILE A 177 2.00 11.23 22.75
N ILE A 178 3.20 11.49 22.27
CA ILE A 178 4.00 12.69 22.51
C ILE A 178 4.20 13.40 21.17
N SER A 179 3.86 14.69 21.12
CA SER A 179 4.05 15.52 19.92
C SER A 179 4.20 16.98 20.33
N THR A 180 4.58 17.85 19.40
CA THR A 180 4.52 19.31 19.62
C THR A 180 3.06 19.81 19.74
N PRO A 181 2.80 21.01 20.30
CA PRO A 181 1.44 21.54 20.45
C PRO A 181 0.79 21.85 19.12
N SER A 182 1.58 22.29 18.14
CA SER A 182 1.11 22.50 16.76
C SER A 182 0.71 21.19 16.12
N THR A 183 1.57 20.16 16.18
CA THR A 183 1.26 18.81 15.68
C THR A 183 -0.02 18.28 16.31
N GLN A 184 -0.15 18.43 17.63
CA GLN A 184 -1.33 18.01 18.36
C GLN A 184 -2.60 18.76 17.94
N ALA A 185 -2.50 20.07 17.69
CA ALA A 185 -3.63 20.87 17.25
C ALA A 185 -4.10 20.46 15.85
N GLU A 186 -3.17 20.22 14.93
CA GLU A 186 -3.49 19.77 13.57
C GLU A 186 -4.05 18.34 13.54
N MET A 187 -3.52 17.41 14.34
CA MET A 187 -4.11 16.07 14.48
C MET A 187 -5.56 16.14 15.00
N ARG A 188 -5.84 16.99 15.99
CA ARG A 188 -7.21 17.23 16.47
C ARG A 188 -8.10 17.84 15.39
N ARG A 189 -7.55 18.73 14.57
CA ARG A 189 -8.28 19.32 13.46
C ARG A 189 -8.63 18.26 12.42
N TYR A 190 -7.66 17.44 12.01
CA TYR A 190 -7.90 16.28 11.15
C TYR A 190 -9.04 15.41 11.70
N GLN A 191 -8.99 15.06 12.98
CA GLN A 191 -10.04 14.29 13.65
C GLN A 191 -11.42 14.96 13.61
N SER A 192 -11.48 16.29 13.77
CA SER A 192 -12.74 17.04 13.67
C SER A 192 -13.31 17.07 12.24
N GLU A 193 -12.43 16.98 11.24
CA GLU A 193 -12.78 16.96 9.82
C GLU A 193 -13.08 15.53 9.31
N LEU A 194 -12.72 14.48 10.06
CA LEU A 194 -12.95 13.08 9.69
C LEU A 194 -14.38 12.78 9.19
N PRO A 195 -15.48 13.22 9.85
CA PRO A 195 -16.81 12.96 9.34
C PRO A 195 -17.03 13.54 7.94
N ARG A 196 -16.47 14.72 7.63
CA ARG A 196 -16.52 15.33 6.30
C ARG A 196 -15.66 14.56 5.31
N ARG A 197 -14.46 14.14 5.72
CA ARG A 197 -13.52 13.38 4.88
C ARG A 197 -14.10 12.01 4.50
N LEU A 198 -14.72 11.32 5.45
CA LEU A 198 -15.45 10.06 5.22
C LEU A 198 -16.74 10.25 4.42
N GLN A 199 -17.37 11.42 4.50
CA GLN A 199 -18.52 11.80 3.66
C GLN A 199 -18.12 12.27 2.25
N GLY A 200 -16.82 12.34 1.94
CA GLY A 200 -16.32 12.64 0.60
C GLY A 200 -17.03 11.79 -0.45
N ASP A 201 -17.60 12.46 -1.45
CA ASP A 201 -18.58 11.95 -2.41
C ASP A 201 -18.13 10.67 -3.16
N TRP A 202 -18.29 9.49 -2.56
CA TRP A 202 -18.31 8.23 -3.31
C TRP A 202 -19.39 8.25 -4.41
N ARG A 203 -20.43 9.09 -4.23
CA ARG A 203 -21.49 9.34 -5.22
C ARG A 203 -21.03 10.12 -6.45
N ARG A 204 -19.97 10.93 -6.40
CA ARG A 204 -19.48 11.66 -7.59
C ARG A 204 -18.60 10.80 -8.49
N SER A 205 -17.95 9.78 -7.93
CA SER A 205 -17.11 8.85 -8.70
C SER A 205 -17.92 7.88 -9.57
N PHE A 206 -19.19 7.60 -9.23
CA PHE A 206 -20.07 6.76 -10.04
C PHE A 206 -20.88 7.51 -11.12
N VAL A 207 -21.09 8.83 -10.97
CA VAL A 207 -21.85 9.62 -11.96
C VAL A 207 -21.01 9.97 -13.20
N SER A 208 -19.68 9.81 -13.14
CA SER A 208 -18.79 10.03 -14.29
C SER A 208 -18.78 8.88 -15.31
N ILE A 209 -18.99 7.63 -14.88
CA ILE A 209 -18.90 6.46 -15.78
C ILE A 209 -20.23 6.15 -16.49
N ALA A 210 -21.36 6.65 -15.96
CA ALA A 210 -22.69 6.34 -16.51
C ALA A 210 -23.38 7.49 -17.27
N ALA A 211 -22.77 8.70 -17.35
CA ALA A 211 -23.40 9.84 -18.00
C ALA A 211 -22.43 10.64 -18.89
N SER A 212 -22.27 10.21 -20.15
CA SER A 212 -22.52 11.05 -21.35
C SER A 212 -21.78 10.52 -22.60
N PRO A 213 -22.46 9.90 -23.58
CA PRO A 213 -22.20 10.22 -24.97
C PRO A 213 -22.98 11.51 -25.27
N THR A 214 -22.29 12.55 -25.73
CA THR A 214 -22.84 13.87 -26.14
C THR A 214 -22.86 14.96 -25.07
N ALA A 215 -21.67 15.42 -24.65
CA ALA A 215 -21.51 16.77 -24.12
C ALA A 215 -20.59 17.57 -25.07
N THR A 216 -21.14 18.59 -25.72
CA THR A 216 -20.41 19.56 -26.55
C THR A 216 -19.42 20.34 -25.67
N PRO A 217 -18.16 20.56 -26.10
CA PRO A 217 -17.18 21.27 -25.29
C PRO A 217 -17.56 22.75 -25.06
N PRO A 218 -17.24 23.33 -23.89
CA PRO A 218 -17.53 24.72 -23.59
C PRO A 218 -16.69 25.67 -24.48
N ARG A 219 -17.31 26.75 -24.98
CA ARG A 219 -16.60 27.81 -25.73
C ARG A 219 -15.61 28.51 -24.81
N GLN A 220 -14.36 28.63 -25.27
CA GLN A 220 -13.35 29.46 -24.62
C GLN A 220 -13.80 30.95 -24.62
N PRO A 221 -13.58 31.68 -23.52
CA PRO A 221 -13.81 33.12 -23.49
C PRO A 221 -12.79 33.83 -24.39
N THR A 222 -13.28 34.58 -25.37
CA THR A 222 -12.45 35.44 -26.22
C THR A 222 -12.06 36.70 -25.45
N THR A 223 -10.76 36.89 -25.22
CA THR A 223 -10.20 38.16 -24.74
C THR A 223 -10.38 39.24 -25.82
N PRO A 224 -10.86 40.46 -25.49
CA PRO A 224 -10.84 41.56 -26.45
C PRO A 224 -9.39 42.03 -26.64
N ARG A 225 -9.00 42.18 -27.90
CA ARG A 225 -7.73 42.79 -28.29
C ARG A 225 -7.90 44.31 -28.22
N THR A 226 -7.15 44.97 -27.34
CA THR A 226 -6.88 46.41 -27.40
C THR A 226 -5.38 46.61 -27.51
#